data_AF-D3K3B2-F1
#
_entry.id   AF-D3K3B2-F1
#
_cell.length_a   1.000
_cell.length_b   1.000
_cell.length_c   1.000
_cell.angle_alpha   90.00
_cell.angle_beta   90.00
_cell.angle_gamma   90.00
#
_symmetry.space_group_name_H-M   'P 1'
#
loop_
_entity.id
_entity.type
_entity.pdbx_description
1 polymer ?
#
loop_
_entity_poly.entity_id
_entity_poly.type
_entity_poly.pdbx_seq_one_letter_code
_entity_poly.pdbx_strand_id
1 'polypeptide(L)'
;GTEFLHRIRDKSPAMPMMTSCCPGWIEFVEKCAPQFIPNLSSAKSPHMMGGSLIKEFFSEKIGHEDKDLSVTSIMPCVRKQGEADRIFFQTGSGARQVDHVLTTREIGDLIKEKGIDFASLQDEHFDDFLGISTGSGTIFGT
;
A
#
# COMPACT_ATOMS: atom_id res chain seq x y z
N GLY A 1 -1.43 -6.18 14.15
CA GLY A 1 -1.55 -6.56 15.57
C GLY A 1 -1.06 -7.98 15.84
N THR A 2 -1.49 -8.95 15.05
CA THR A 2 -1.21 -10.39 15.25
C THR A 2 0.29 -10.71 15.33
N GLU A 3 1.11 -10.19 14.41
CA GLU A 3 2.56 -10.44 14.42
C GLU A 3 3.24 -9.99 15.72
N PHE A 4 2.88 -8.80 16.22
CA PHE A 4 3.41 -8.27 17.48
C PHE A 4 3.07 -9.18 18.67
N LEU A 5 1.82 -9.64 18.75
CA LEU A 5 1.39 -10.56 19.81
C LEU A 5 2.13 -11.90 19.74
N HIS A 6 2.37 -12.43 18.53
CA HIS A 6 3.18 -13.64 18.35
C HIS A 6 4.62 -13.42 18.83
N ARG A 7 5.29 -12.34 18.40
CA ARG A 7 6.67 -12.04 18.81
C ARG A 7 6.82 -11.91 20.33
N ILE A 8 5.83 -11.32 21.02
CA ILE A 8 5.83 -11.23 22.49
C ILE A 8 5.64 -12.61 23.13
N ARG A 9 4.65 -13.39 22.68
CA ARG A 9 4.33 -14.71 23.26
C ARG A 9 5.50 -15.68 23.12
N ASP A 10 6.14 -15.67 21.95
CA ASP A 10 7.22 -16.59 21.60
C ASP A 10 8.59 -16.10 22.08
N LYS A 11 8.64 -14.95 22.80
CA LYS A 11 9.87 -14.31 23.27
C LYS A 11 10.92 -14.17 22.16
N SER A 12 10.47 -13.67 21.01
CA SER A 12 11.32 -13.52 19.83
C SER A 12 12.57 -12.69 20.16
N PRO A 13 13.77 -13.13 19.75
CA PRO A 13 14.98 -12.33 19.91
C PRO A 13 14.97 -11.08 19.02
N ALA A 14 14.08 -11.02 18.01
CA ALA A 14 13.93 -9.89 17.09
C ALA A 14 12.98 -8.81 17.65
N MET A 15 13.32 -8.33 18.85
CA MET A 15 12.65 -7.24 19.55
C MET A 15 13.63 -6.09 19.83
N PRO A 16 13.19 -4.81 19.84
CA PRO A 16 11.82 -4.34 19.60
C PRO A 16 11.36 -4.55 18.15
N MET A 17 10.05 -4.68 17.94
CA MET A 17 9.46 -4.74 16.60
C MET A 17 9.26 -3.34 16.04
N MET A 18 9.71 -3.11 14.81
CA MET A 18 9.62 -1.83 14.11
C MET A 18 8.66 -1.92 12.93
N THR A 19 8.00 -0.81 12.60
CA THR A 19 7.05 -0.75 11.48
C THR A 19 7.77 -0.83 10.14
N SER A 20 7.04 -1.22 9.10
CA SER A 20 7.56 -1.46 7.75
C SER A 20 6.84 -0.67 6.66
N CYS A 21 5.91 0.21 7.02
CA CYS A 21 5.01 0.87 6.06
C CYS A 21 5.62 2.09 5.34
N CYS A 22 6.73 2.64 5.86
CA CYS A 22 7.42 3.79 5.28
C CYS A 22 8.61 3.30 4.44
N PRO A 23 8.60 3.50 3.10
CA PRO A 23 9.69 3.02 2.25
C PRO A 23 11.02 3.71 2.52
N GLY A 24 11.02 4.98 2.95
CA GLY A 24 12.26 5.68 3.33
C GLY A 24 12.92 5.07 4.58
N TRP A 25 12.11 4.59 5.53
CA TRP A 25 12.61 3.87 6.70
C TRP A 25 13.18 2.50 6.33
N ILE A 26 12.47 1.76 5.47
CA ILE A 26 12.97 0.47 4.95
C ILE A 26 14.32 0.65 4.24
N GLU A 27 14.42 1.64 3.34
CA GLU A 27 15.65 1.93 2.60
C GLU A 27 16.81 2.30 3.56
N PHE A 28 16.53 3.07 4.62
CA PHE A 28 17.52 3.38 5.65
C PHE A 28 18.01 2.12 6.38
N VAL A 29 17.10 1.25 6.82
CA VAL A 29 17.49 0.00 7.51
C VAL A 29 18.32 -0.89 6.59
N GLU A 30 17.89 -1.07 5.34
CA GLU A 30 18.60 -1.90 4.35
C GLU A 30 20.02 -1.39 4.08
N LYS A 31 20.23 -0.07 4.00
CA LYS A 31 21.52 0.53 3.64
C LYS A 31 22.43 0.83 4.82
N CYS A 32 21.86 1.27 5.93
CA CYS A 32 22.62 1.89 7.03
C CYS A 32 22.55 1.08 8.32
N ALA A 33 21.56 0.20 8.50
CA ALA A 33 21.41 -0.56 9.73
C ALA A 33 20.87 -1.99 9.50
N PRO A 34 21.52 -2.80 8.65
CA PRO A 34 21.02 -4.11 8.22
C PRO A 34 20.86 -5.12 9.38
N GLN A 35 21.57 -4.91 10.49
CA GLN A 35 21.42 -5.71 11.71
C GLN A 35 20.00 -5.65 12.30
N PHE A 36 19.21 -4.62 11.95
CA PHE A 36 17.84 -4.44 12.41
C PHE A 36 16.79 -4.96 11.42
N ILE A 37 17.18 -5.57 10.29
CA ILE A 37 16.23 -6.21 9.36
C ILE A 37 15.31 -7.22 10.08
N PRO A 38 15.80 -8.11 10.97
CA PRO A 38 14.93 -9.04 11.68
C PRO A 38 13.86 -8.36 12.54
N ASN A 39 14.14 -7.14 13.02
CA ASN A 39 13.25 -6.36 13.87
C ASN A 39 12.12 -5.68 13.08
N LEU A 40 12.20 -5.60 11.75
CA LEU A 40 11.13 -5.06 10.91
C LEU A 40 9.92 -5.98 10.91
N SER A 41 8.73 -5.37 10.92
CA SER A 41 7.45 -6.02 10.66
C SER A 41 7.45 -6.67 9.29
N SER A 42 6.98 -7.92 9.21
CA SER A 42 6.84 -8.64 7.93
C SER A 42 5.62 -8.19 7.11
N ALA A 43 4.70 -7.45 7.74
CA ALA A 43 3.56 -6.87 7.07
C ALA A 43 3.98 -5.93 5.92
N LYS A 44 3.33 -6.08 4.75
CA LYS A 44 3.41 -5.09 3.65
C LYS A 44 2.82 -3.74 4.11
N SER A 45 3.09 -2.66 3.38
CA SER A 45 2.40 -1.40 3.66
C SER A 45 0.94 -1.43 3.14
N PRO A 46 0.06 -0.52 3.62
CA PRO A 46 -1.37 -0.59 3.30
C PRO A 46 -1.69 -0.60 1.81
N HIS A 47 -1.00 0.21 0.99
CA HIS A 47 -1.28 0.25 -0.45
C HIS A 47 -0.82 -1.01 -1.18
N MET A 48 0.26 -1.65 -0.70
CA MET A 48 0.73 -2.91 -1.26
C MET A 48 -0.19 -4.07 -0.87
N MET A 49 -0.73 -4.06 0.35
CA MET A 49 -1.79 -5.00 0.75
C MET A 49 -3.04 -4.80 -0.09
N GLY A 50 -3.47 -3.55 -0.31
CA GLY A 50 -4.61 -3.22 -1.17
C GLY A 50 -4.41 -3.70 -2.60
N GLY A 51 -3.26 -3.42 -3.20
CA GLY A 51 -2.91 -3.88 -4.56
C GLY A 51 -2.94 -5.41 -4.69
N SER A 52 -2.35 -6.13 -3.72
CA SER A 52 -2.45 -7.60 -3.68
C SER A 52 -3.90 -8.07 -3.62
N LEU A 53 -4.73 -7.51 -2.73
CA LEU A 53 -6.13 -7.91 -2.60
C LEU A 53 -6.93 -7.64 -3.88
N ILE A 54 -6.71 -6.49 -4.53
CA ILE A 54 -7.41 -6.16 -5.77
C ILE A 54 -7.04 -7.14 -6.88
N LYS A 55 -5.74 -7.37 -7.11
CA LYS A 55 -5.29 -8.16 -8.25
C LYS A 55 -5.37 -9.67 -8.04
N GLU A 56 -5.20 -10.17 -6.81
CA GLU A 56 -5.15 -11.62 -6.55
C GLU A 56 -6.49 -12.18 -6.04
N PHE A 57 -7.33 -11.37 -5.40
CA PHE A 57 -8.60 -11.83 -4.84
C PHE A 57 -9.82 -11.22 -5.52
N PHE A 58 -9.77 -9.92 -5.82
CA PHE A 58 -10.94 -9.23 -6.38
C PHE A 58 -11.08 -9.47 -7.89
N SER A 59 -9.96 -9.62 -8.62
CA SER A 59 -9.92 -9.96 -10.06
C SER A 59 -10.81 -11.16 -10.41
N GLU A 60 -10.66 -12.26 -9.67
CA GLU A 60 -11.47 -13.47 -9.83
C GLU A 60 -12.96 -13.20 -9.63
N LYS A 61 -13.32 -12.36 -8.66
CA LYS A 61 -14.72 -12.04 -8.34
C LYS A 61 -15.40 -11.21 -9.42
N ILE A 62 -14.66 -10.38 -10.13
CA ILE A 62 -15.20 -9.57 -11.24
C ILE A 62 -15.02 -10.23 -12.61
N GLY A 63 -14.50 -11.46 -12.65
CA GLY A 63 -14.32 -12.21 -13.90
C GLY A 63 -13.22 -11.67 -14.80
N HIS A 64 -12.19 -11.04 -14.23
CA HIS A 64 -11.04 -10.51 -14.95
C HIS A 64 -9.74 -11.21 -14.53
N GLU A 65 -8.78 -11.31 -15.46
CA GLU A 65 -7.43 -11.74 -15.12
C GLU A 65 -6.65 -10.59 -14.45
N ASP A 66 -5.72 -10.93 -13.57
CA ASP A 66 -4.93 -9.96 -12.81
C ASP A 66 -4.09 -9.01 -13.68
N LYS A 67 -3.59 -9.49 -14.82
CA LYS A 67 -2.86 -8.72 -15.82
C LYS A 67 -3.72 -7.72 -16.58
N ASP A 68 -5.04 -7.90 -16.60
CA ASP A 68 -5.98 -7.02 -17.28
C ASP A 68 -6.41 -5.85 -16.37
N LEU A 69 -6.02 -5.86 -15.10
CA LEU A 69 -6.28 -4.81 -14.13
C LEU A 69 -5.08 -3.86 -13.98
N SER A 70 -5.36 -2.56 -13.93
CA SER A 70 -4.40 -1.53 -13.54
C SER A 70 -4.79 -0.94 -12.18
N VAL A 71 -3.87 -0.98 -11.23
CA VAL A 71 -4.04 -0.43 -9.88
C VAL A 71 -3.21 0.84 -9.77
N THR A 72 -3.90 1.98 -9.67
CA THR A 72 -3.29 3.29 -9.41
C THR A 72 -3.56 3.71 -7.96
N SER A 73 -2.53 4.16 -7.27
CA SER A 73 -2.57 4.55 -5.87
C SER A 73 -2.24 6.02 -5.70
N ILE A 74 -3.10 6.79 -5.03
CA ILE A 74 -2.84 8.20 -4.74
C ILE A 74 -2.20 8.31 -3.36
N MET A 75 -0.99 8.90 -3.28
CA MET A 75 -0.16 8.88 -2.09
C MET A 75 0.39 10.28 -1.75
N PRO A 76 0.51 10.65 -0.47
CA PRO A 76 1.20 11.87 -0.06
C PRO A 76 2.74 11.74 -0.10
N CYS A 77 3.29 10.70 -0.74
CA CYS A 77 4.70 10.32 -0.65
C CYS A 77 5.31 10.03 -2.02
N VAL A 78 6.45 10.67 -2.31
CA VAL A 78 7.20 10.49 -3.57
C VAL A 78 7.96 9.15 -3.64
N ARG A 79 8.12 8.45 -2.52
CA ARG A 79 8.87 7.18 -2.45
C ARG A 79 8.00 5.93 -2.63
N LYS A 80 6.67 6.08 -2.64
CA LYS A 80 5.74 4.96 -2.73
C LYS A 80 5.77 4.25 -4.09
N GLN A 81 6.11 4.94 -5.18
CA GLN A 81 6.37 4.29 -6.47
C GLN A 81 7.56 3.31 -6.36
N GLY A 82 8.66 3.75 -5.74
CA GLY A 82 9.83 2.88 -5.53
C GLY A 82 9.56 1.69 -4.62
N GLU A 83 8.59 1.80 -3.70
CA GLU A 83 8.08 0.64 -2.95
C GLU A 83 7.37 -0.34 -3.87
N ALA A 84 6.43 0.13 -4.69
CA ALA A 84 5.66 -0.69 -5.62
C ALA A 84 6.53 -1.36 -6.71
N ASP A 85 7.64 -0.74 -7.08
CA ASP A 85 8.55 -1.25 -8.12
C ASP A 85 9.53 -2.32 -7.62
N ARG A 86 9.48 -2.71 -6.33
CA ARG A 86 10.31 -3.81 -5.83
C ARG A 86 9.92 -5.11 -6.54
N ILE A 87 10.91 -5.81 -7.10
CA ILE A 87 10.72 -6.96 -8.00
C ILE A 87 9.84 -8.09 -7.46
N PHE A 88 9.74 -8.23 -6.14
CA PHE A 88 8.96 -9.29 -5.50
C PHE A 88 7.48 -8.89 -5.25
N PHE A 89 7.08 -7.66 -5.58
CA PHE A 89 5.69 -7.22 -5.51
C PHE A 89 4.95 -7.46 -6.83
N GLN A 90 4.87 -8.74 -7.17
CA GLN A 90 4.17 -9.24 -8.33
C GLN A 90 3.13 -10.28 -7.90
N THR A 91 2.10 -10.46 -8.72
CA THR A 91 1.10 -11.51 -8.58
C THR A 91 1.67 -12.84 -9.07
N GLY A 92 0.90 -13.93 -8.94
CA GLY A 92 1.28 -15.25 -9.46
C GLY A 92 1.53 -15.28 -10.97
N SER A 93 0.92 -14.36 -11.75
CA SER A 93 1.13 -14.24 -13.20
C SER A 93 2.33 -13.36 -13.58
N GLY A 94 2.96 -12.68 -12.61
CA GLY A 94 4.04 -11.72 -12.83
C GLY A 94 3.57 -10.27 -13.03
N ALA A 95 2.27 -9.98 -12.96
CA ALA A 95 1.76 -8.61 -13.00
C ALA A 95 2.15 -7.85 -11.71
N ARG A 96 2.44 -6.55 -11.78
CA ARG A 96 2.71 -5.75 -10.57
C ARG A 96 1.45 -5.66 -9.70
N GLN A 97 1.61 -5.74 -8.38
CA GLN A 97 0.48 -5.59 -7.45
C GLN A 97 -0.07 -4.15 -7.41
N VAL A 98 0.80 -3.15 -7.60
CA VAL A 98 0.44 -1.73 -7.78
C VAL A 98 1.21 -1.22 -9.00
N ASP A 99 0.50 -0.65 -9.98
CA ASP A 99 1.11 -0.24 -11.25
C ASP A 99 1.60 1.20 -11.22
N HIS A 100 0.80 2.09 -10.64
CA HIS A 100 1.07 3.51 -10.67
C HIS A 100 0.85 4.10 -9.29
N VAL A 101 1.72 5.03 -8.91
CA VAL A 101 1.57 5.86 -7.73
C VAL A 101 1.60 7.31 -8.16
N LEU A 102 0.49 8.01 -7.93
CA LEU A 102 0.38 9.44 -8.14
C LEU A 102 0.47 10.16 -6.80
N THR A 103 1.15 11.28 -6.77
CA THR A 103 1.19 12.16 -5.61
C THR A 103 -0.08 12.99 -5.52
N THR A 104 -0.38 13.51 -4.33
CA THR A 104 -1.47 14.49 -4.14
C THR A 104 -1.32 15.73 -5.04
N ARG A 105 -0.08 16.10 -5.40
CA ARG A 105 0.18 17.20 -6.33
C ARG A 105 -0.18 16.83 -7.77
N GLU A 106 0.27 15.67 -8.22
CA GLU A 106 0.00 15.19 -9.59
C GLU A 106 -1.50 15.02 -9.84
N ILE A 107 -2.26 14.45 -8.90
CA ILE A 107 -3.72 14.39 -9.06
C ILE A 107 -4.36 15.78 -9.02
N GLY A 108 -3.87 16.69 -8.18
CA GLY A 108 -4.36 18.06 -8.10
C GLY A 108 -4.14 18.84 -9.41
N ASP A 109 -3.02 18.59 -10.09
CA ASP A 109 -2.72 19.22 -11.38
C ASP A 109 -3.57 18.60 -12.50
N LEU A 110 -3.74 17.27 -12.53
CA LEU A 110 -4.64 16.60 -13.48
C LEU A 110 -6.09 17.09 -13.38
N ILE A 111 -6.61 17.27 -12.16
CA ILE A 111 -7.96 17.81 -11.93
C ILE A 111 -8.10 19.21 -12.55
N LYS A 112 -7.11 20.09 -12.34
CA LYS A 112 -7.11 21.45 -12.91
C LYS A 112 -6.99 21.43 -14.44
N GLU A 113 -6.10 20.60 -14.98
CA GLU A 113 -5.90 20.45 -16.42
C GLU A 113 -7.16 19.95 -17.14
N LYS A 114 -7.96 19.13 -16.46
CA LYS A 114 -9.26 18.67 -16.97
C LYS A 114 -10.39 19.68 -16.79
N GLY A 115 -10.13 20.85 -16.19
CA GLY A 115 -11.14 21.87 -15.94
C GLY A 115 -12.22 21.44 -14.95
N ILE A 116 -11.90 20.51 -14.04
CA ILE A 116 -12.84 20.01 -13.04
C ILE A 116 -12.86 20.97 -11.85
N ASP A 117 -14.04 21.54 -11.55
CA ASP A 117 -14.25 22.31 -10.32
C ASP A 117 -14.50 21.37 -9.15
N PHE A 118 -13.40 20.85 -8.58
CA PHE A 118 -13.43 19.85 -7.52
C PHE A 118 -14.21 20.30 -6.28
N ALA A 119 -14.21 21.61 -5.97
CA ALA A 119 -14.91 22.14 -4.81
C ALA A 119 -16.44 22.14 -4.96
N SER A 120 -16.94 22.02 -6.19
CA SER A 120 -18.37 21.98 -6.50
C SER A 120 -18.95 20.57 -6.64
N LEU A 121 -18.11 19.53 -6.61
CA LEU A 121 -18.55 18.15 -6.76
C LEU A 121 -19.43 17.73 -5.58
N GLN A 122 -20.45 16.93 -5.88
CA GLN A 122 -21.25 16.28 -4.86
C GLN A 122 -20.48 15.09 -4.27
N ASP A 123 -20.69 14.83 -2.99
CA ASP A 123 -20.13 13.65 -2.34
C ASP A 123 -20.74 12.38 -2.95
N GLU A 124 -19.88 11.40 -3.23
CA GLU A 124 -20.26 10.07 -3.69
C GLU A 124 -19.68 8.99 -2.77
N HIS A 125 -20.28 7.80 -2.79
CA HIS A 125 -19.78 6.67 -2.04
C HIS A 125 -18.60 6.02 -2.76
N PHE A 126 -17.62 5.56 -1.98
CA PHE A 126 -16.57 4.69 -2.51
C PHE A 126 -17.15 3.34 -2.92
N ASP A 127 -16.49 2.69 -3.86
CA ASP A 127 -16.81 1.31 -4.25
C ASP A 127 -16.66 0.34 -3.07
N ASP A 128 -17.64 -0.54 -2.90
CA ASP A 128 -17.64 -1.60 -1.88
C ASP A 128 -16.83 -2.82 -2.36
N PHE A 129 -15.52 -2.64 -2.54
CA PHE A 129 -14.62 -3.73 -2.96
C PHE A 129 -14.52 -4.86 -1.90
N LEU A 130 -14.55 -4.51 -0.62
CA LEU A 130 -14.43 -5.43 0.53
C LEU A 130 -15.55 -5.22 1.58
N GLY A 131 -16.55 -4.41 1.26
CA GLY A 131 -17.76 -4.16 2.06
C GLY A 131 -17.60 -3.29 3.32
N ILE A 132 -16.38 -3.09 3.88
CA ILE A 132 -16.19 -2.25 5.08
C ILE A 132 -14.76 -1.71 5.21
N SER A 133 -14.62 -0.38 5.30
CA SER A 133 -13.41 0.28 5.83
C SER A 133 -13.55 0.42 7.36
N THR A 134 -12.52 0.07 8.11
CA THR A 134 -12.49 0.28 9.58
C THR A 134 -11.72 1.57 9.90
N GLY A 135 -12.12 2.28 10.96
CA GLY A 135 -11.53 3.58 11.33
C GLY A 135 -10.01 3.57 11.58
N SER A 136 -9.41 2.41 11.86
CA SER A 136 -7.96 2.25 11.98
C SER A 136 -7.21 2.46 10.64
N GLY A 137 -7.84 2.18 9.50
CA GLY A 137 -7.30 2.52 8.18
C GLY A 137 -7.43 4.01 7.88
N THR A 138 -8.47 4.67 8.43
CA THR A 138 -8.75 6.11 8.23
C THR A 138 -7.74 7.01 8.92
N ILE A 139 -7.18 6.61 10.07
CA ILE A 139 -6.22 7.44 10.84
C ILE A 139 -4.77 7.34 10.33
N PHE A 140 -4.46 6.44 9.40
CA PHE A 140 -3.11 6.28 8.88
C PHE A 140 -2.69 7.52 8.08
N GLY A 141 -1.64 8.22 8.54
CA GLY A 141 -1.17 9.48 7.93
C GLY A 141 -1.56 10.76 8.68
N THR A 142 -2.11 10.64 9.89
CA THR A 142 -2.16 11.73 10.88
C THR A 142 -0.83 11.97 11.57
#